data_AF-A0A522FDD3-F1
#
_entry.id   AF-A0A522FDD3-F1
#
_cell.length_a   1.000
_cell.length_b   1.000
_cell.length_c   1.000
_cell.angle_alpha   90.00
_cell.angle_beta   90.00
_cell.angle_gamma   90.00
#
_symmetry.space_group_name_H-M   'P 1'
#
loop_
_entity.id
_entity.type
_entity.pdbx_description
1 polymer ?
#
loop_
_entity_poly.entity_id
_entity_poly.type
_entity_poly.pdbx_seq_one_letter_code
_entity_poly.pdbx_strand_id
1 'polypeptide(L)'
;MTKLKTHELEFQVKQYSSPKKTNAYKVKLFCKNIANNAVSPWKTKIKCIADAAVSISQQSVTDIYSLNFDLSAAEPNPFHLKKKAKQIAKELNDIPSEFHSAAESTQVIMVLDIKMKESGYNEKAPITEKEQAFLALFNQNSSPDYIKELQKLGLQYVFLEGSLKADLLNIDFFDCESQEHLKNNSADFCQMVEFIINAFKRGEQIVIKQNGVEMQTFNASDYIKKISPKVADYQPTNTSITLYPKSYHEIAMQGIYTKAMQASGFFKLSTSTHDASKIVHMTTEMMAGVNHA
;
A
#
# COMPACT_ATOMS: atom_id res chain seq x y z
N MET A 1 21.28 -5.31 24.18
CA MET A 1 20.34 -4.98 23.08
C MET A 1 19.82 -3.57 23.29
N THR A 2 20.51 -2.60 22.71
CA THR A 2 20.20 -1.18 22.81
C THR A 2 19.04 -0.87 21.87
N LYS A 3 17.98 -0.27 22.39
CA LYS A 3 16.79 0.16 21.63
C LYS A 3 17.23 1.13 20.51
N LEU A 4 17.12 0.71 19.24
CA LEU A 4 17.10 1.58 18.07
C LEU A 4 15.78 2.40 18.06
N LYS A 5 15.62 3.27 19.07
CA LYS A 5 14.50 4.22 19.21
C LYS A 5 14.88 5.65 18.81
N THR A 6 16.03 5.83 18.18
CA THR A 6 16.56 7.17 17.91
C THR A 6 16.25 7.65 16.51
N HIS A 7 15.57 6.89 15.64
CA HIS A 7 15.44 7.22 14.23
C HIS A 7 14.00 7.09 13.71
N GLU A 8 13.54 8.10 12.96
CA GLU A 8 12.26 8.10 12.23
C GLU A 8 12.48 8.32 10.74
N LEU A 9 11.69 7.65 9.91
CA LEU A 9 11.69 7.88 8.47
C LEU A 9 10.94 9.17 8.13
N GLU A 10 11.53 10.03 7.31
CA GLU A 10 10.83 11.19 6.73
C GLU A 10 10.81 11.11 5.20
N PHE A 11 9.75 11.63 4.59
CA PHE A 11 9.60 11.70 3.13
C PHE A 11 9.61 13.14 2.65
N GLN A 12 10.38 13.40 1.60
CA GLN A 12 10.24 14.61 0.80
C GLN A 12 9.81 14.25 -0.62
N VAL A 13 8.57 14.63 -0.96
CA VAL A 13 8.01 14.48 -2.30
C VAL A 13 8.34 15.71 -3.12
N LYS A 14 8.93 15.52 -4.30
CA LYS A 14 9.19 16.61 -5.26
C LYS A 14 8.83 16.19 -6.67
N GLN A 15 7.96 16.96 -7.31
CA GLN A 15 7.70 16.84 -8.74
C GLN A 15 8.98 17.15 -9.53
N TYR A 16 9.13 16.49 -10.66
CA TYR A 16 10.11 16.86 -11.67
C TYR A 16 9.52 16.55 -13.05
N SER A 17 9.57 17.52 -13.93
CA SER A 17 9.09 17.36 -15.30
C SER A 17 10.29 17.20 -16.25
N SER A 18 10.18 16.30 -17.21
CA SER A 18 11.04 16.29 -18.39
C SER A 18 10.18 16.10 -19.63
N PRO A 19 10.69 16.41 -20.84
CA PRO A 19 9.92 16.25 -22.08
C PRO A 19 9.34 14.84 -22.30
N LYS A 20 9.89 13.83 -21.61
CA LYS A 20 9.46 12.43 -21.68
C LYS A 20 8.73 11.93 -20.41
N LYS A 21 8.57 12.78 -19.39
CA LYS A 21 8.04 12.40 -18.06
C LYS A 21 7.17 13.53 -17.52
N THR A 22 5.90 13.51 -17.89
CA THR A 22 4.85 14.36 -17.32
C THR A 22 4.42 13.79 -15.97
N ASN A 23 4.12 14.66 -15.00
CA ASN A 23 3.64 14.29 -13.66
C ASN A 23 4.54 13.33 -12.86
N ALA A 24 5.82 13.21 -13.21
CA ALA A 24 6.75 12.39 -12.45
C ALA A 24 7.19 13.08 -11.16
N TYR A 25 7.41 12.29 -10.12
CA TYR A 25 7.84 12.81 -8.83
C TYR A 25 8.81 11.83 -8.15
N LYS A 26 9.59 12.35 -7.21
CA LYS A 26 10.55 11.56 -6.44
C LYS A 26 10.27 11.69 -4.97
N VAL A 27 10.47 10.59 -4.25
CA VAL A 27 10.52 10.54 -2.80
C VAL A 27 11.96 10.43 -2.39
N LYS A 28 12.41 11.40 -1.62
CA LYS A 28 13.64 11.26 -0.85
C LYS A 28 13.28 10.73 0.53
N LEU A 29 14.02 9.73 0.96
CA LEU A 29 13.93 9.12 2.27
C LEU A 29 15.01 9.74 3.16
N PHE A 30 14.65 10.07 4.39
CA PHE A 30 15.61 10.57 5.38
C PHE A 30 15.45 9.80 6.69
N CYS A 31 16.56 9.64 7.39
CA CYS A 31 16.60 9.20 8.77
C CYS A 31 16.69 10.44 9.66
N LYS A 32 15.68 10.70 10.48
CA LYS A 32 15.73 11.75 11.49
C LYS A 32 16.12 11.16 12.82
N ASN A 33 17.22 11.63 13.38
CA ASN A 33 17.61 11.31 14.73
C ASN A 33 16.76 12.11 15.73
N ILE A 34 15.90 11.43 16.50
CA ILE A 34 14.98 12.06 17.45
C ILE A 34 15.72 12.78 18.58
N ALA A 35 16.88 12.28 19.00
CA ALA A 35 17.60 12.81 20.16
C ALA A 35 18.23 14.18 19.90
N ASN A 36 18.61 14.47 18.66
CA ASN A 36 19.28 15.72 18.29
C ASN A 36 18.68 16.43 17.06
N ASN A 37 17.55 15.93 16.55
CA ASN A 37 16.89 16.39 15.32
C ASN A 37 17.80 16.41 14.07
N ALA A 38 18.90 15.66 14.05
CA ALA A 38 19.76 15.57 12.87
C ALA A 38 19.05 14.76 11.77
N VAL A 39 19.06 15.25 10.54
CA VAL A 39 18.42 14.60 9.39
C VAL A 39 19.48 14.15 8.40
N SER A 40 19.52 12.84 8.15
CA SER A 40 20.48 12.22 7.22
C SER A 40 19.74 11.64 6.02
N PRO A 41 20.06 12.06 4.77
CA PRO A 41 19.42 11.52 3.59
C PRO A 41 19.86 10.07 3.33
N TRP A 42 18.92 9.21 2.94
CA TRP A 42 19.26 7.89 2.41
C TRP A 42 19.84 8.02 1.00
N LYS A 43 20.71 7.07 0.63
CA LYS A 43 21.25 6.98 -0.74
C LYS A 43 20.19 6.54 -1.75
N THR A 44 19.18 5.82 -1.28
CA THR A 44 18.06 5.30 -2.05
C THR A 44 17.03 6.38 -2.34
N LYS A 45 16.57 6.44 -3.59
CA LYS A 45 15.51 7.35 -4.06
C LYS A 45 14.43 6.53 -4.74
N ILE A 46 13.19 6.82 -4.39
CA ILE A 46 12.01 6.25 -5.06
C ILE A 46 11.56 7.27 -6.10
N LYS A 47 11.40 6.85 -7.35
CA LYS A 47 10.82 7.68 -8.41
C LYS A 47 9.51 7.06 -8.86
N CYS A 48 8.49 7.88 -8.96
CA CYS A 48 7.18 7.52 -9.49
C CYS A 48 7.06 8.15 -10.86
N ILE A 49 6.80 7.33 -11.86
CA ILE A 49 6.76 7.74 -13.26
C ILE A 49 5.45 7.25 -13.84
N ALA A 50 4.60 8.17 -14.30
CA ALA A 50 3.38 7.81 -15.00
C ALA A 50 3.71 6.98 -16.24
N ASP A 51 2.99 5.89 -16.44
CA ASP A 51 3.07 5.12 -17.68
C ASP A 51 2.20 5.80 -18.75
N ALA A 52 2.86 6.42 -19.73
CA ALA A 52 2.19 7.18 -20.79
C ALA A 52 1.27 6.32 -21.67
N ALA A 53 1.43 4.99 -21.66
CA ALA A 53 0.58 4.07 -22.41
C ALA A 53 -0.73 3.74 -21.69
N VAL A 54 -0.87 4.10 -20.41
CA VAL A 54 -2.02 3.69 -19.60
C VAL A 54 -3.03 4.85 -19.47
N SER A 55 -4.27 4.56 -19.86
CA SER A 55 -5.37 5.51 -19.71
C SER A 55 -5.78 5.60 -18.24
N ILE A 56 -5.96 6.83 -17.75
CA ILE A 56 -6.48 7.07 -16.40
C ILE A 56 -8.01 7.05 -16.42
N SER A 57 -8.60 6.18 -15.61
CA SER A 57 -10.03 6.10 -15.36
C SER A 57 -10.53 7.35 -14.63
N GLN A 58 -11.77 7.75 -14.95
CA GLN A 58 -12.50 8.77 -14.20
C GLN A 58 -13.11 8.21 -12.90
N GLN A 59 -13.15 6.89 -12.74
CA GLN A 59 -13.57 6.25 -11.50
C GLN A 59 -12.52 6.45 -10.41
N SER A 60 -12.91 6.52 -9.15
CA SER A 60 -11.98 6.39 -8.01
C SER A 60 -11.55 4.94 -7.80
N VAL A 61 -10.60 4.73 -6.91
CA VAL A 61 -10.33 3.40 -6.31
C VAL A 61 -10.53 3.51 -4.80
N THR A 62 -11.24 2.54 -4.21
CA THR A 62 -11.48 2.46 -2.77
C THR A 62 -10.78 1.23 -2.21
N ASP A 63 -9.81 1.46 -1.34
CA ASP A 63 -9.18 0.47 -0.48
C ASP A 63 -10.02 0.28 0.77
N ILE A 64 -10.79 -0.80 0.78
CA ILE A 64 -11.83 -1.02 1.79
C ILE A 64 -11.28 -1.66 3.07
N TYR A 65 -10.14 -2.34 2.99
CA TYR A 65 -9.64 -3.13 4.11
C TYR A 65 -8.20 -3.62 3.90
N SER A 66 -7.40 -3.58 4.97
CA SER A 66 -6.05 -4.16 5.00
C SER A 66 -6.03 -5.44 5.84
N LEU A 67 -5.94 -6.59 5.17
CA LEU A 67 -5.93 -7.90 5.81
C LEU A 67 -4.50 -8.36 6.06
N ASN A 68 -4.17 -8.54 7.34
CA ASN A 68 -2.84 -8.91 7.80
C ASN A 68 -2.83 -10.34 8.37
N PHE A 69 -1.91 -11.16 7.87
CA PHE A 69 -1.64 -12.51 8.35
C PHE A 69 -0.16 -12.72 8.69
N ASP A 70 0.06 -13.45 9.79
CA ASP A 70 1.36 -13.99 10.18
C ASP A 70 1.25 -15.52 10.17
N LEU A 71 1.82 -16.15 9.14
CA LEU A 71 1.57 -17.55 8.77
C LEU A 71 2.84 -18.40 8.86
N SER A 72 2.67 -19.70 9.12
CA SER A 72 3.76 -20.66 8.95
C SER A 72 3.73 -21.26 7.55
N ALA A 73 4.90 -21.51 6.96
CA ALA A 73 4.99 -22.21 5.67
C ALA A 73 4.30 -23.58 5.73
N ALA A 74 4.48 -24.29 6.85
CA ALA A 74 3.94 -25.63 7.08
C ALA A 74 2.42 -25.67 7.35
N GLU A 75 1.74 -24.53 7.46
CA GLU A 75 0.30 -24.48 7.75
C GLU A 75 -0.52 -24.69 6.45
N PRO A 76 -1.28 -25.80 6.32
CA PRO A 76 -1.95 -26.15 5.06
C PRO A 76 -3.23 -25.36 4.80
N ASN A 77 -3.91 -24.84 5.83
CA ASN A 77 -5.19 -24.12 5.71
C ASN A 77 -5.26 -22.86 6.58
N PRO A 78 -4.34 -21.89 6.42
CA PRO A 78 -4.20 -20.75 7.32
C PRO A 78 -5.40 -19.79 7.30
N PHE A 79 -6.25 -19.87 6.28
CA PHE A 79 -7.34 -18.91 6.06
C PHE A 79 -8.69 -19.33 6.65
N HIS A 80 -8.80 -20.53 7.22
CA HIS A 80 -10.04 -21.08 7.80
C HIS A 80 -10.14 -20.90 9.33
N LEU A 81 -9.41 -19.95 9.89
CA LEU A 81 -9.37 -19.69 11.33
C LEU A 81 -10.66 -19.00 11.81
N LYS A 82 -11.58 -19.77 12.41
CA LYS A 82 -12.91 -19.30 12.87
C LYS A 82 -12.87 -17.98 13.66
N LYS A 83 -11.91 -17.80 14.57
CA LYS A 83 -11.79 -16.58 15.39
C LYS A 83 -11.42 -15.36 14.54
N LYS A 84 -10.42 -15.50 13.68
CA LYS A 84 -9.96 -14.44 12.77
C LYS A 84 -11.05 -14.11 11.75
N ALA A 85 -11.74 -15.11 11.19
CA ALA A 85 -12.86 -14.93 10.28
C ALA A 85 -14.00 -14.10 10.90
N LYS A 86 -14.38 -14.38 12.15
CA LYS A 86 -15.39 -13.59 12.87
C LYS A 86 -14.96 -12.15 13.11
N GLN A 87 -13.68 -11.94 13.42
CA GLN A 87 -13.12 -10.59 13.59
C GLN A 87 -13.19 -9.82 12.27
N ILE A 88 -12.72 -10.41 11.17
CA ILE A 88 -12.75 -9.78 9.84
C ILE A 88 -14.20 -9.43 9.47
N ALA A 89 -15.13 -10.39 9.60
CA ALA A 89 -16.54 -10.13 9.30
C ALA A 89 -17.13 -8.99 10.13
N LYS A 90 -16.76 -8.87 11.41
CA LYS A 90 -17.17 -7.74 12.25
C LYS A 90 -16.61 -6.42 11.72
N GLU A 91 -15.32 -6.36 11.44
CA GLU A 91 -14.66 -5.14 10.97
C GLU A 91 -15.17 -4.70 9.59
N LEU A 92 -15.49 -5.65 8.70
CA LEU A 92 -16.13 -5.39 7.42
C LEU A 92 -17.56 -4.84 7.58
N ASN A 93 -18.31 -5.31 8.57
CA ASN A 93 -19.65 -4.78 8.86
C ASN A 93 -19.64 -3.37 9.46
N ASP A 94 -18.51 -2.95 10.04
CA ASP A 94 -18.33 -1.59 10.57
C ASP A 94 -18.02 -0.57 9.45
N ILE A 95 -17.74 -1.03 8.22
CA ILE A 95 -17.56 -0.16 7.05
C ILE A 95 -18.89 0.59 6.80
N PRO A 96 -18.85 1.92 6.54
CA PRO A 96 -20.08 2.66 6.28
C PRO A 96 -20.73 2.22 4.96
N SER A 97 -22.07 2.17 4.95
CA SER A 97 -22.84 1.64 3.82
C SER A 97 -22.64 2.41 2.51
N GLU A 98 -22.26 3.68 2.57
CA GLU A 98 -21.91 4.49 1.40
C GLU A 98 -20.67 3.97 0.65
N PHE A 99 -19.87 3.10 1.29
CA PHE A 99 -18.76 2.39 0.66
C PHE A 99 -19.11 0.93 0.32
N HIS A 100 -20.32 0.47 0.67
CA HIS A 100 -20.78 -0.88 0.34
C HIS A 100 -21.34 -0.88 -1.09
N SER A 101 -20.74 -1.69 -1.96
CA SER A 101 -21.21 -2.10 -3.30
C SER A 101 -21.22 -1.08 -4.44
N ALA A 102 -20.65 -1.55 -5.57
CA ALA A 102 -21.00 -1.35 -6.99
C ALA A 102 -21.48 0.04 -7.47
N ALA A 103 -20.99 1.14 -6.91
CA ALA A 103 -21.07 2.39 -7.65
C ALA A 103 -20.25 2.20 -8.94
N GLU A 104 -20.88 2.38 -10.11
CA GLU A 104 -20.19 2.42 -11.41
C GLU A 104 -19.02 3.43 -11.44
N SER A 105 -18.89 4.26 -10.40
CA SER A 105 -17.88 5.28 -10.20
C SER A 105 -16.65 4.86 -9.40
N THR A 106 -16.56 3.64 -8.83
CA THR A 106 -15.35 3.23 -8.08
C THR A 106 -14.91 1.80 -8.34
N GLN A 107 -13.59 1.59 -8.35
CA GLN A 107 -12.96 0.28 -8.31
C GLN A 107 -12.64 -0.12 -6.87
N VAL A 108 -12.95 -1.33 -6.46
CA VAL A 108 -12.80 -1.76 -5.05
C VAL A 108 -11.62 -2.70 -4.90
N ILE A 109 -10.67 -2.34 -4.03
CA ILE A 109 -9.47 -3.10 -3.73
C ILE A 109 -9.37 -3.39 -2.23
N MET A 110 -8.71 -4.49 -1.88
CA MET A 110 -8.23 -4.74 -0.52
C MET A 110 -6.72 -4.92 -0.55
N VAL A 111 -6.04 -4.64 0.55
CA VAL A 111 -4.60 -4.90 0.71
C VAL A 111 -4.41 -6.17 1.51
N LEU A 112 -3.60 -7.10 1.00
CA LEU A 112 -3.25 -8.36 1.64
C LEU A 112 -1.77 -8.34 2.02
N ASP A 113 -1.50 -8.35 3.32
CA ASP A 113 -0.15 -8.46 3.87
C ASP A 113 0.02 -9.84 4.52
N ILE A 114 0.80 -10.70 3.86
CA ILE A 114 1.20 -12.00 4.40
C ILE A 114 2.67 -11.94 4.78
N LYS A 115 2.94 -12.17 6.05
CA LYS A 115 4.28 -12.33 6.62
C LYS A 115 4.48 -13.78 7.06
N MET A 116 5.66 -14.33 6.82
CA MET A 116 6.02 -15.66 7.33
C MET A 116 6.56 -15.56 8.76
N LYS A 117 6.14 -16.46 9.64
CA LYS A 117 6.63 -16.54 11.02
C LYS A 117 8.13 -16.83 11.07
N GLU A 118 8.60 -17.67 10.18
CA GLU A 118 9.96 -18.19 10.17
C GLU A 118 10.94 -17.19 9.55
N SER A 119 10.59 -16.62 8.40
CA SER A 119 11.50 -15.80 7.59
C SER A 119 11.07 -14.34 7.46
N GLY A 120 9.93 -13.95 8.03
CA GLY A 120 9.36 -12.62 7.87
C GLY A 120 9.02 -12.35 6.41
N TYR A 121 9.68 -11.34 5.83
CA TYR A 121 9.60 -10.99 4.41
C TYR A 121 10.85 -11.38 3.62
N ASN A 122 11.83 -12.05 4.25
CA ASN A 122 13.11 -12.36 3.60
C ASN A 122 13.00 -13.46 2.52
N GLU A 123 11.87 -14.15 2.44
CA GLU A 123 11.64 -15.20 1.44
C GLU A 123 10.32 -14.96 0.71
N LYS A 124 10.40 -14.59 -0.57
CA LYS A 124 9.23 -14.27 -1.39
C LYS A 124 8.41 -15.50 -1.78
N ALA A 125 9.05 -16.64 -2.02
CA ALA A 125 8.40 -17.84 -2.53
C ALA A 125 7.24 -18.32 -1.63
N PRO A 126 7.43 -18.56 -0.32
CA PRO A 126 6.33 -18.98 0.55
C PRO A 126 5.22 -17.93 0.68
N ILE A 127 5.55 -16.64 0.63
CA ILE A 127 4.56 -15.55 0.64
C ILE A 127 3.70 -15.60 -0.62
N THR A 128 4.33 -15.67 -1.78
CA THR A 128 3.62 -15.79 -3.08
C THR A 128 2.69 -16.99 -3.07
N GLU A 129 3.13 -18.14 -2.57
CA GLU A 129 2.30 -19.35 -2.49
C GLU A 129 1.04 -19.11 -1.64
N LYS A 130 1.17 -18.51 -0.45
CA LYS A 130 0.03 -18.21 0.42
C LYS A 130 -0.88 -17.13 -0.18
N GLU A 131 -0.34 -16.14 -0.87
CA GLU A 131 -1.14 -15.13 -1.58
C GLU A 131 -1.95 -15.75 -2.73
N GLN A 132 -1.38 -16.68 -3.49
CA GLN A 132 -2.12 -17.43 -4.52
C GLN A 132 -3.20 -18.31 -3.89
N ALA A 133 -2.90 -18.98 -2.78
CA ALA A 133 -3.89 -19.75 -2.05
C ALA A 133 -5.05 -18.88 -1.52
N PHE A 134 -4.77 -17.65 -1.08
CA PHE A 134 -5.80 -16.68 -0.69
C PHE A 134 -6.67 -16.26 -1.88
N LEU A 135 -6.07 -15.90 -3.02
CA LEU A 135 -6.79 -15.54 -4.24
C LEU A 135 -7.70 -16.67 -4.73
N ALA A 136 -7.27 -17.92 -4.58
CA ALA A 136 -8.07 -19.09 -4.96
C ALA A 136 -9.38 -19.20 -4.16
N LEU A 137 -9.45 -18.66 -2.92
CA LEU A 137 -10.65 -18.72 -2.09
C LEU A 137 -11.86 -18.03 -2.74
N PHE A 138 -11.67 -17.01 -3.58
CA PHE A 138 -12.77 -16.30 -4.23
C PHE A 138 -13.50 -17.14 -5.30
N ASN A 139 -12.91 -18.26 -5.72
CA ASN A 139 -13.43 -19.14 -6.77
C ASN A 139 -13.75 -20.56 -6.26
N GLN A 140 -13.70 -20.78 -4.95
CA GLN A 140 -14.03 -22.07 -4.33
C GLN A 140 -15.51 -22.16 -3.96
N ASN A 141 -16.07 -23.39 -3.99
CA ASN A 141 -17.45 -23.63 -3.55
C ASN A 141 -17.63 -23.46 -2.02
N SER A 142 -16.57 -23.68 -1.24
CA SER A 142 -16.58 -23.62 0.21
C SER A 142 -15.51 -22.66 0.72
N SER A 143 -15.79 -21.37 0.62
CA SER A 143 -14.90 -20.31 1.13
C SER A 143 -15.30 -19.87 2.54
N PRO A 144 -14.35 -19.37 3.35
CA PRO A 144 -14.65 -18.74 4.64
C PRO A 144 -15.68 -17.61 4.49
N ASP A 145 -16.55 -17.42 5.49
CA ASP A 145 -17.66 -16.44 5.40
C ASP A 145 -17.19 -15.01 5.10
N TYR A 146 -16.03 -14.59 5.61
CA TYR A 146 -15.50 -13.26 5.34
C TYR A 146 -15.15 -13.02 3.87
N ILE A 147 -14.83 -14.08 3.10
CA ILE A 147 -14.61 -13.98 1.64
C ILE A 147 -15.92 -13.58 0.95
N LYS A 148 -17.05 -14.14 1.39
CA LYS A 148 -18.37 -13.79 0.88
C LYS A 148 -18.73 -12.34 1.25
N GLU A 149 -18.40 -11.89 2.45
CA GLU A 149 -18.63 -10.50 2.86
C GLU A 149 -17.78 -9.52 2.02
N LEU A 150 -16.50 -9.82 1.77
CA LEU A 150 -15.66 -9.04 0.85
C LEU A 150 -16.28 -8.94 -0.55
N GLN A 151 -16.81 -10.04 -1.09
CA GLN A 151 -17.50 -10.04 -2.38
C GLN A 151 -18.80 -9.22 -2.35
N LYS A 152 -19.58 -9.27 -1.27
CA LYS A 152 -20.79 -8.44 -1.11
C LYS A 152 -20.47 -6.94 -1.03
N LEU A 153 -19.32 -6.58 -0.46
CA LEU A 153 -18.81 -5.20 -0.47
C LEU A 153 -18.38 -4.74 -1.87
N GLY A 154 -18.36 -5.64 -2.86
CA GLY A 154 -18.01 -5.33 -4.24
C GLY A 154 -16.52 -5.43 -4.52
N LEU A 155 -15.73 -6.12 -3.69
CA LEU A 155 -14.30 -6.32 -3.91
C LEU A 155 -14.03 -6.85 -5.33
N GLN A 156 -13.11 -6.20 -6.05
CA GLN A 156 -12.72 -6.58 -7.41
C GLN A 156 -11.25 -7.01 -7.47
N TYR A 157 -10.40 -6.38 -6.67
CA TYR A 157 -8.95 -6.54 -6.72
C TYR A 157 -8.34 -6.78 -5.34
N VAL A 158 -7.21 -7.47 -5.30
CA VAL A 158 -6.35 -7.62 -4.12
C VAL A 158 -4.99 -7.05 -4.46
N PHE A 159 -4.47 -6.16 -3.62
CA PHE A 159 -3.08 -5.74 -3.64
C PHE A 159 -2.24 -6.70 -2.80
N LEU A 160 -1.20 -7.27 -3.39
CA LEU A 160 -0.27 -8.21 -2.76
C LEU A 160 0.87 -7.48 -2.06
N GLU A 161 0.59 -6.96 -0.85
CA GLU A 161 1.55 -6.18 -0.05
C GLU A 161 2.69 -7.06 0.47
N GLY A 162 2.42 -8.31 0.85
CA GLY A 162 3.45 -9.24 1.32
C GLY A 162 4.54 -9.47 0.27
N SER A 163 4.13 -9.76 -0.97
CA SER A 163 5.05 -9.90 -2.11
C SER A 163 5.83 -8.62 -2.39
N LEU A 164 5.18 -7.45 -2.36
CA LEU A 164 5.86 -6.16 -2.54
C LEU A 164 6.91 -5.92 -1.45
N LYS A 165 6.55 -6.15 -0.19
CA LYS A 165 7.46 -6.02 0.96
C LYS A 165 8.67 -6.95 0.82
N ALA A 166 8.43 -8.20 0.41
CA ALA A 166 9.50 -9.15 0.15
C ALA A 166 10.43 -8.69 -0.97
N ASP A 167 9.88 -8.20 -2.10
CA ASP A 167 10.69 -7.66 -3.19
C ASP A 167 11.53 -6.44 -2.77
N LEU A 168 10.95 -5.52 -1.99
CA LEU A 168 11.65 -4.34 -1.51
C LEU A 168 12.80 -4.68 -0.54
N LEU A 169 12.66 -5.77 0.23
CA LEU A 169 13.67 -6.21 1.20
C LEU A 169 14.70 -7.19 0.64
N ASN A 170 14.39 -7.90 -0.44
CA ASN A 170 15.24 -8.95 -1.02
C ASN A 170 16.23 -8.44 -2.06
N ILE A 171 16.23 -7.14 -2.34
CA ILE A 171 17.16 -6.54 -3.29
C ILE A 171 18.01 -5.53 -2.52
N ASP A 172 19.32 -5.49 -2.83
CA ASP A 172 20.32 -4.60 -2.21
C ASP A 172 20.12 -3.11 -2.60
N PHE A 173 18.89 -2.60 -2.52
CA PHE A 173 18.56 -1.20 -2.77
C PHE A 173 18.91 -0.29 -1.60
N PHE A 174 18.77 -0.81 -0.41
CA PHE A 174 19.00 -0.14 0.84
C PHE A 174 20.40 -0.52 1.31
N ASP A 175 21.15 0.44 1.84
CA ASP A 175 22.36 0.07 2.59
C ASP A 175 21.97 -0.74 3.83
N CYS A 176 22.94 -1.48 4.40
CA CYS A 176 22.68 -2.41 5.50
C CYS A 176 21.94 -1.74 6.67
N GLU A 177 22.28 -0.49 7.00
CA GLU A 177 21.66 0.27 8.08
C GLU A 177 20.19 0.59 7.77
N SER A 178 19.90 1.09 6.56
CA SER A 178 18.54 1.40 6.12
C SER A 178 17.67 0.12 6.05
N GLN A 179 18.25 -0.98 5.58
CA GLN A 179 17.55 -2.27 5.50
C GLN A 179 17.27 -2.83 6.90
N GLU A 180 18.23 -2.75 7.82
CA GLU A 180 18.04 -3.15 9.22
C GLU A 180 16.95 -2.29 9.89
N HIS A 181 16.93 -0.98 9.64
CA HIS A 181 15.88 -0.08 10.12
C HIS A 181 14.50 -0.51 9.63
N LEU A 182 14.32 -0.76 8.33
CA LEU A 182 13.02 -1.20 7.77
C LEU A 182 12.58 -2.56 8.31
N LYS A 183 13.52 -3.48 8.56
CA LYS A 183 13.22 -4.80 9.15
C LYS A 183 12.78 -4.70 10.61
N ASN A 184 13.34 -3.74 11.35
CA ASN A 184 13.11 -3.57 12.78
C ASN A 184 11.98 -2.57 13.12
N ASN A 185 11.63 -1.67 12.20
CA ASN A 185 10.58 -0.66 12.37
C ASN A 185 9.44 -0.86 11.37
N SER A 186 8.44 -1.64 11.77
CA SER A 186 7.29 -1.98 10.92
C SER A 186 6.45 -0.77 10.51
N ALA A 187 6.38 0.28 11.34
CA ALA A 187 5.56 1.45 11.04
C ALA A 187 6.13 2.25 9.86
N ASP A 188 7.43 2.54 9.89
CA ASP A 188 8.12 3.26 8.82
C ASP A 188 8.06 2.49 7.49
N PHE A 189 8.24 1.17 7.56
CA PHE A 189 8.17 0.34 6.37
C PHE A 189 6.75 0.31 5.78
N CYS A 190 5.71 0.14 6.60
CA CYS A 190 4.32 0.21 6.14
C CYS A 190 4.00 1.58 5.51
N GLN A 191 4.48 2.69 6.05
CA GLN A 191 4.27 4.03 5.47
C GLN A 191 4.98 4.20 4.12
N MET A 192 6.17 3.62 3.94
CA MET A 192 6.86 3.62 2.64
C MET A 192 6.12 2.75 1.61
N VAL A 193 5.56 1.62 2.05
CA VAL A 193 4.79 0.71 1.19
C VAL A 193 3.44 1.32 0.80
N GLU A 194 2.74 1.99 1.72
CA GLU A 194 1.52 2.77 1.44
C GLU A 194 1.77 3.80 0.32
N PHE A 195 2.94 4.44 0.33
CA PHE A 195 3.34 5.36 -0.73
C PHE A 195 3.34 4.68 -2.11
N ILE A 196 3.96 3.50 -2.18
CA ILE A 196 4.10 2.71 -3.41
C ILE A 196 2.74 2.16 -3.86
N ILE A 197 1.92 1.66 -2.93
CA ILE A 197 0.57 1.16 -3.21
C ILE A 197 -0.26 2.27 -3.87
N ASN A 198 -0.26 3.47 -3.30
CA ASN A 198 -0.99 4.60 -3.86
C ASN A 198 -0.45 5.04 -5.22
N ALA A 199 0.86 4.90 -5.45
CA ALA A 199 1.43 5.20 -6.76
C ALA A 199 0.97 4.21 -7.84
N PHE A 200 0.94 2.92 -7.51
CA PHE A 200 0.39 1.89 -8.40
C PHE A 200 -1.10 2.10 -8.70
N LYS A 201 -1.89 2.51 -7.71
CA LYS A 201 -3.30 2.87 -7.90
C LYS A 201 -3.48 4.00 -8.94
N ARG A 202 -2.49 4.87 -9.09
CA ARG A 202 -2.47 5.96 -10.08
C ARG A 202 -1.79 5.61 -11.41
N GLY A 203 -1.38 4.36 -11.60
CA GLY A 203 -0.78 3.92 -12.87
C GLY A 203 0.68 4.33 -13.02
N GLU A 204 1.35 4.61 -11.90
CA GLU A 204 2.75 4.96 -11.91
C GLU A 204 3.61 3.71 -11.74
N GLN A 205 4.72 3.66 -12.46
CA GLN A 205 5.78 2.71 -12.21
C GLN A 205 6.68 3.23 -11.09
N ILE A 206 7.17 2.32 -10.25
CA ILE A 206 8.11 2.65 -9.19
C ILE A 206 9.51 2.28 -9.62
N VAL A 207 10.36 3.28 -9.77
CA VAL A 207 11.77 3.12 -10.11
C VAL A 207 12.63 3.41 -8.90
N ILE A 208 13.34 2.40 -8.42
CA ILE A 208 14.29 2.53 -7.32
C ILE A 208 15.66 2.89 -7.88
N LYS A 209 16.25 3.96 -7.34
CA LYS A 209 17.60 4.40 -7.69
C LYS A 209 18.50 4.46 -6.49
N GLN A 210 19.74 4.01 -6.64
CA GLN A 210 20.80 4.17 -5.63
C GLN A 210 21.97 4.91 -6.28
N ASN A 211 22.48 5.95 -5.63
CA ASN A 211 23.58 6.78 -6.17
C ASN A 211 23.36 7.30 -7.61
N GLY A 212 22.09 7.45 -8.03
CA GLY A 212 21.72 7.90 -9.37
C GLY A 212 21.55 6.80 -10.42
N VAL A 213 21.97 5.57 -10.12
CA VAL A 213 21.81 4.39 -10.97
C VAL A 213 20.44 3.77 -10.75
N GLU A 214 19.79 3.34 -11.83
CA GLU A 214 18.54 2.60 -11.78
C GLU A 214 18.80 1.16 -11.37
N MET A 215 18.14 0.71 -10.30
CA MET A 215 18.35 -0.63 -9.75
C MET A 215 17.22 -1.57 -10.16
N GLN A 216 15.97 -1.11 -10.06
CA GLN A 216 14.78 -1.91 -10.36
C GLN A 216 13.60 -1.01 -10.70
N THR A 217 12.71 -1.56 -11.54
CA THR A 217 11.39 -1.01 -11.82
C THR A 217 10.33 -2.01 -11.38
N PHE A 218 9.32 -1.51 -10.68
CA PHE A 218 8.16 -2.28 -10.22
C PHE A 218 6.90 -1.75 -10.90
N ASN A 219 5.99 -2.67 -11.26
CA ASN A 219 4.76 -2.35 -11.96
C ASN A 219 3.54 -2.80 -11.16
N ALA A 220 2.44 -2.05 -11.28
CA ALA A 220 1.19 -2.35 -10.59
C ALA A 220 0.65 -3.75 -10.93
N SER A 221 0.82 -4.22 -12.18
CA SER A 221 0.37 -5.52 -12.66
C SER A 221 0.94 -6.70 -11.88
N ASP A 222 2.11 -6.51 -11.25
CA ASP A 222 2.78 -7.55 -10.48
C ASP A 222 2.07 -7.78 -9.13
N TYR A 223 1.40 -6.76 -8.60
CA TYR A 223 0.85 -6.76 -7.24
C TYR A 223 -0.67 -6.57 -7.16
N ILE A 224 -1.32 -5.95 -8.16
CA ILE A 224 -2.77 -5.81 -8.21
C ILE A 224 -3.35 -7.00 -8.98
N LYS A 225 -4.05 -7.89 -8.28
CA LYS A 225 -4.65 -9.11 -8.86
C LYS A 225 -6.16 -9.07 -8.79
N LYS A 226 -6.81 -9.56 -9.85
CA LYS A 226 -8.27 -9.72 -9.92
C LYS A 226 -8.70 -10.88 -9.02
N ILE A 227 -9.81 -10.72 -8.30
CA ILE A 227 -10.37 -11.83 -7.50
C ILE A 227 -10.99 -12.94 -8.37
N SER A 228 -11.37 -12.62 -9.62
CA SER A 228 -11.83 -13.61 -10.59
C SER A 228 -11.52 -13.18 -12.03
N PRO A 229 -11.48 -14.12 -12.99
CA PRO A 229 -11.28 -13.80 -14.41
C PRO A 229 -12.38 -12.92 -15.02
N LYS A 230 -13.57 -12.85 -14.40
CA LYS A 230 -14.72 -12.07 -14.89
C LYS A 230 -14.61 -10.58 -14.59
N VAL A 231 -13.74 -10.20 -13.65
CA VAL A 231 -13.48 -8.78 -13.34
C VAL A 231 -12.69 -8.18 -14.50
N ALA A 232 -13.01 -6.94 -14.87
CA ALA A 232 -12.24 -6.17 -15.83
C ALA A 232 -10.79 -5.98 -15.35
N ASP A 233 -9.88 -5.65 -16.25
CA ASP A 233 -8.51 -5.31 -15.83
C ASP A 233 -8.51 -3.98 -15.10
N TYR A 234 -7.72 -3.92 -14.02
CA TYR A 234 -7.58 -2.73 -13.21
C TYR A 234 -7.19 -1.53 -14.07
N GLN A 235 -7.94 -0.44 -13.94
CA GLN A 235 -7.61 0.82 -14.60
C GLN A 235 -7.06 1.79 -13.55
N PRO A 236 -5.89 2.38 -13.78
CA PRO A 236 -5.39 3.47 -12.94
C PRO A 236 -6.38 4.61 -12.76
N THR A 237 -6.29 5.32 -11.65
CA THR A 237 -7.18 6.45 -11.33
C THR A 237 -6.40 7.60 -10.68
N ASN A 238 -6.88 8.84 -10.82
CA ASN A 238 -6.30 9.97 -10.10
C ASN A 238 -6.67 10.02 -8.62
N THR A 239 -7.76 9.33 -8.22
CA THR A 239 -8.35 9.44 -6.89
C THR A 239 -8.30 8.10 -6.17
N SER A 240 -7.48 8.05 -5.12
CA SER A 240 -7.38 6.90 -4.21
C SER A 240 -8.08 7.22 -2.91
N ILE A 241 -8.96 6.33 -2.47
CA ILE A 241 -9.66 6.36 -1.20
C ILE A 241 -9.12 5.21 -0.34
N THR A 242 -8.70 5.49 0.89
CA THR A 242 -8.34 4.47 1.87
C THR A 242 -9.23 4.57 3.10
N LEU A 243 -9.82 3.44 3.48
CA LEU A 243 -10.61 3.29 4.70
C LEU A 243 -9.75 2.68 5.81
N TYR A 244 -9.27 3.53 6.71
CA TYR A 244 -8.49 3.08 7.86
C TYR A 244 -9.40 2.71 9.03
N PRO A 245 -9.24 1.52 9.63
CA PRO A 245 -9.97 1.19 10.84
C PRO A 245 -9.52 2.08 12.01
N LYS A 246 -10.36 2.19 13.04
CA LYS A 246 -10.15 3.05 14.22
C LYS A 246 -8.75 2.96 14.82
N SER A 247 -8.16 1.77 14.86
CA SER A 247 -6.81 1.54 15.42
C SER A 247 -5.69 2.25 14.65
N TYR A 248 -5.93 2.67 13.40
CA TYR A 248 -4.96 3.36 12.55
C TYR A 248 -5.21 4.88 12.50
N HIS A 249 -6.13 5.41 13.30
CA HIS A 249 -6.52 6.82 13.25
C HIS A 249 -5.33 7.79 13.30
N GLU A 250 -4.39 7.61 14.24
CA GLU A 250 -3.22 8.49 14.35
C GLU A 250 -2.32 8.42 13.12
N ILE A 251 -2.12 7.22 12.58
CA ILE A 251 -1.32 7.00 11.37
C ILE A 251 -2.00 7.64 10.16
N ALA A 252 -3.31 7.47 10.00
CA ALA A 252 -4.07 8.06 8.90
C ALA A 252 -4.07 9.59 8.94
N MET A 253 -4.19 10.18 10.13
CA MET A 253 -4.30 11.63 10.29
C MET A 253 -2.95 12.35 10.36
N GLN A 254 -1.91 11.71 10.89
CA GLN A 254 -0.64 12.37 11.23
C GLN A 254 0.60 11.52 10.90
N GLY A 255 0.43 10.42 10.18
CA GLY A 255 1.52 9.58 9.71
C GLY A 255 2.46 10.31 8.75
N ILE A 256 3.64 9.72 8.55
CA ILE A 256 4.69 10.26 7.69
C ILE A 256 4.19 10.40 6.25
N TYR A 257 3.44 9.40 5.75
CA TYR A 257 2.80 9.47 4.43
C TYR A 257 1.87 10.68 4.31
N THR A 258 0.93 10.84 5.26
CA THR A 258 -0.06 11.92 5.26
C THR A 258 0.62 13.30 5.27
N LYS A 259 1.58 13.48 6.18
CA LYS A 259 2.37 14.73 6.28
C LYS A 259 3.11 15.04 4.98
N ALA A 260 3.72 14.02 4.36
CA ALA A 260 4.49 14.19 3.14
C ALA A 260 3.60 14.51 1.93
N MET A 261 2.44 13.87 1.82
CA MET A 261 1.44 14.18 0.78
C MET A 261 0.95 15.61 0.90
N GLN A 262 0.55 16.04 2.10
CA GLN A 262 0.09 17.41 2.36
C GLN A 262 1.18 18.46 2.09
N ALA A 263 2.41 18.21 2.55
CA ALA A 263 3.52 19.14 2.35
C ALA A 263 4.02 19.21 0.90
N SER A 264 3.69 18.23 0.06
CA SER A 264 4.20 18.15 -1.31
C SER A 264 3.68 19.26 -2.21
N GLY A 265 2.47 19.77 -1.95
CA GLY A 265 1.75 20.66 -2.87
C GLY A 265 1.43 20.03 -4.24
N PHE A 266 1.64 18.72 -4.41
CA PHE A 266 1.38 17.97 -5.64
C PHE A 266 0.15 17.07 -5.53
N PHE A 267 -0.18 16.66 -4.31
CA PHE A 267 -1.37 15.88 -4.00
C PHE A 267 -2.34 16.71 -3.16
N LYS A 268 -3.62 16.58 -3.46
CA LYS A 268 -4.70 17.03 -2.58
C LYS A 268 -5.05 15.87 -1.65
N LEU A 269 -4.98 16.11 -0.34
CA LEU A 269 -5.35 15.14 0.68
C LEU A 269 -6.54 15.66 1.47
N SER A 270 -7.59 14.86 1.59
CA SER A 270 -8.70 15.12 2.52
C SER A 270 -8.91 13.93 3.43
N THR A 271 -9.04 14.18 4.72
CA THR A 271 -9.31 13.17 5.73
C THR A 271 -10.56 13.53 6.51
N SER A 272 -11.43 12.55 6.74
CA SER A 272 -12.59 12.67 7.61
C SER A 272 -12.75 11.41 8.45
N THR A 273 -13.44 11.52 9.57
CA THR A 273 -13.76 10.37 10.43
C THR A 273 -15.25 10.14 10.40
N HIS A 274 -15.68 8.92 10.13
CA HIS A 274 -17.08 8.55 10.25
C HIS A 274 -17.42 8.35 11.73
N ASP A 275 -18.34 9.16 12.27
CA ASP A 275 -18.50 9.28 13.71
C ASP A 275 -18.95 8.01 14.43
N ALA A 276 -19.79 7.19 13.77
CA ALA A 276 -20.33 5.97 14.35
C ALA A 276 -19.32 4.82 14.40
N SER A 277 -18.55 4.62 13.33
CA SER A 277 -17.58 3.52 13.20
C SER A 277 -16.15 3.92 13.60
N LYS A 278 -15.88 5.23 13.70
CA LYS A 278 -14.53 5.81 13.88
C LYS A 278 -13.52 5.37 12.81
N ILE A 279 -14.02 4.94 11.65
CA ILE A 279 -13.22 4.69 10.45
C ILE A 279 -12.76 6.04 9.91
N VAL A 280 -11.48 6.14 9.59
CA VAL A 280 -10.92 7.31 8.91
C VAL A 280 -11.00 7.07 7.42
N HIS A 281 -11.68 7.97 6.74
CA HIS A 281 -11.74 8.05 5.30
C HIS A 281 -10.64 9.04 4.85
N MET A 282 -9.66 8.54 4.11
CA MET A 282 -8.62 9.37 3.50
C MET A 282 -8.75 9.33 1.99
N THR A 283 -8.87 10.49 1.35
CA THR A 283 -8.83 10.65 -0.11
C THR A 283 -7.53 11.33 -0.50
N THR A 284 -6.79 10.71 -1.43
CA THR A 284 -5.60 11.27 -2.06
C THR A 284 -5.87 11.44 -3.55
N GLU A 285 -5.75 12.67 -4.05
CA GLU A 285 -5.97 13.03 -5.44
C GLU A 285 -4.70 13.69 -6.02
N MET A 286 -4.25 13.24 -7.20
CA MET A 286 -3.17 13.93 -7.91
C MET A 286 -3.71 15.23 -8.53
N MET A 287 -3.07 16.36 -8.24
CA MET A 287 -3.50 17.65 -8.81
C MET A 287 -2.98 17.77 -10.24
N ALA A 288 -3.90 17.89 -11.21
CA ALA A 288 -3.53 18.17 -12.59
C ALA A 288 -2.94 19.59 -12.71
N GLY A 289 -1.75 19.70 -13.31
CA GLY A 289 -1.26 20.98 -13.83
C GLY A 289 -0.50 21.90 -12.86
N VAL A 290 0.10 21.39 -11.79
CA VAL A 290 1.01 22.21 -10.99
C VAL A 290 2.35 22.38 -11.73
N ASN A 291 2.40 23.33 -12.64
CA ASN A 291 3.64 23.89 -13.15
C ASN A 291 4.19 24.83 -12.07
N HIS A 292 5.06 24.34 -11.21
CA HIS A 292 5.93 25.24 -10.46
C HIS A 292 6.99 25.77 -11.43
N ALA A 293 6.80 27.01 -11.85
CA ALA A 293 7.80 27.83 -12.51
C ALA A 293 9.05 27.99 -11.63
#